data_AF-A0A7C4MBK4-F1
#
_entry.id   AF-A0A7C4MBK4-F1
#
_cell.length_a   1.000
_cell.length_b   1.000
_cell.length_c   1.000
_cell.angle_alpha   90.00
_cell.angle_beta   90.00
_cell.angle_gamma   90.00
#
_symmetry.space_group_name_H-M   'P 1'
#
loop_
_entity.id
_entity.type
_entity.pdbx_description
1 polymer ?
#
loop_
_entity_poly.entity_id
_entity_poly.type
_entity_poly.pdbx_seq_one_letter_code
_entity_poly.pdbx_strand_id
1 'polypeptide(L)'
;MLVPNDHRDLEYDFAIIEKLGIIHEKNKNIIKRISNIFPFYRRFINRFENAYKRLISGEFDYMDRARDSYHNIWFELHESLLKLSGMSRIE
;
A
#
# COMPACT_ATOMS: atom_id res chain seq x y z
N MET A 1 -4.08 3.24 24.28
CA MET A 1 -4.15 4.56 23.63
C MET A 1 -3.07 4.58 22.55
N LEU A 2 -3.45 4.60 21.27
CA LEU A 2 -2.46 4.76 20.19
C LEU A 2 -2.02 6.22 20.20
N VAL A 3 -0.74 6.48 20.44
CA VAL A 3 -0.17 7.82 20.30
C VAL A 3 0.08 8.04 18.80
N PRO A 4 -0.53 9.05 18.16
CA PRO A 4 -0.28 9.35 16.77
C PRO A 4 1.21 9.66 16.55
N ASN A 5 1.81 9.10 15.50
CA ASN A 5 3.15 9.54 15.08
C ASN A 5 3.08 11.04 14.72
N ASP A 6 3.97 11.84 15.33
CA ASP A 6 4.02 13.29 15.18
C ASP A 6 4.94 13.75 14.03
N HIS A 7 5.62 12.80 13.36
CA HIS A 7 6.43 13.01 12.15
C HIS A 7 7.48 14.14 12.31
N ARG A 8 8.04 14.28 13.50
CA ARG A 8 9.10 15.28 13.78
C ARG A 8 10.48 14.87 13.27
N ASP A 9 10.67 13.58 12.97
CA ASP A 9 11.91 13.04 12.43
C ASP A 9 11.72 12.68 10.95
N LEU A 10 11.89 13.69 10.09
CA LEU A 10 11.70 13.54 8.65
C LEU A 10 12.71 12.61 8.01
N GLU A 11 13.95 12.57 8.50
CA GLU A 11 14.98 11.65 7.99
C GLU A 11 14.56 10.19 8.21
N TYR A 12 14.05 9.89 9.41
CA TYR A 12 13.50 8.57 9.71
C TYR A 12 12.28 8.24 8.84
N ASP A 13 11.34 9.18 8.70
CA ASP A 13 10.15 8.97 7.87
C ASP A 13 10.52 8.65 6.41
N PHE A 14 11.45 9.40 5.81
CA PHE A 14 11.92 9.12 4.46
C PHE A 14 12.67 7.80 4.35
N ALA A 15 13.49 7.42 5.34
CA ALA A 15 14.17 6.13 5.36
C ALA A 15 13.17 4.94 5.39
N ILE A 16 12.01 5.11 6.03
CA ILE A 16 10.92 4.12 5.98
C ILE A 16 10.26 4.10 4.60
N ILE A 17 10.03 5.25 3.98
CA ILE A 17 9.44 5.35 2.62
C ILE A 17 10.37 4.72 1.58
N GLU A 18 11.68 4.87 1.69
CA GLU A 18 12.64 4.22 0.80
C GLU A 18 12.56 2.68 0.90
N LYS A 19 12.46 2.14 2.12
CA LYS A 19 12.24 0.71 2.35
C LYS A 19 10.89 0.26 1.75
N LEU A 20 9.85 1.08 1.89
CA LEU A 20 8.55 0.83 1.27
C LEU A 20 8.66 0.78 -0.25
N GLY A 21 9.51 1.58 -0.88
CA GLY A 21 9.77 1.56 -2.33
C GLY A 21 10.20 0.19 -2.86
N ILE A 22 11.03 -0.54 -2.11
CA ILE A 22 11.45 -1.90 -2.47
C ILE A 22 10.25 -2.86 -2.47
N ILE A 23 9.37 -2.74 -1.47
CA ILE A 23 8.15 -3.53 -1.36
C ILE A 23 7.15 -3.13 -2.45
N HIS A 24 7.06 -1.84 -2.75
CA HIS A 24 6.20 -1.27 -3.77
C HIS A 24 6.47 -1.86 -5.15
N GLU A 25 7.72 -1.89 -5.58
CA GLU A 25 8.08 -2.47 -6.88
C GLU A 25 7.81 -3.98 -6.96
N LYS A 26 8.11 -4.72 -5.88
CA LYS A 26 7.78 -6.15 -5.81
C LYS A 26 6.27 -6.37 -5.90
N ASN A 27 5.49 -5.59 -5.15
CA ASN A 27 4.03 -5.69 -5.12
C ASN A 27 3.41 -5.37 -6.49
N LYS A 28 3.86 -4.30 -7.16
CA LYS A 28 3.43 -3.96 -8.52
C LYS A 28 3.62 -5.10 -9.51
N ASN A 29 4.78 -5.76 -9.47
CA ASN A 29 5.07 -6.89 -10.34
C ASN A 29 4.14 -8.09 -10.08
N ILE A 30 3.84 -8.37 -8.81
CA ILE A 30 2.88 -9.42 -8.43
C ILE A 30 1.47 -9.07 -8.92
N ILE A 31 0.99 -7.85 -8.65
CA ILE A 31 -0.34 -7.39 -9.07
C ILE A 31 -0.45 -7.41 -10.60
N LYS A 32 0.61 -7.02 -11.33
CA LYS A 32 0.64 -7.08 -12.81
C LYS A 32 0.42 -8.50 -13.30
N ARG A 33 1.09 -9.50 -12.71
CA ARG A 33 0.91 -10.91 -13.06
C ARG A 33 -0.52 -11.40 -12.77
N ILE A 34 -1.06 -11.06 -11.60
CA ILE A 34 -2.46 -11.39 -11.25
C ILE A 34 -3.43 -10.71 -12.23
N SER A 35 -3.15 -9.47 -12.63
CA SER A 35 -4.02 -8.70 -13.53
C SER A 35 -4.09 -9.24 -14.96
N ASN A 36 -3.14 -10.09 -15.37
CA ASN A 36 -3.20 -10.80 -16.65
C ASN A 36 -4.30 -11.88 -16.65
N ILE A 37 -4.65 -12.42 -15.48
CA ILE A 37 -5.72 -13.41 -15.30
C ILE A 37 -7.02 -12.71 -14.89
N PHE A 38 -6.91 -11.72 -13.99
CA PHE A 38 -8.04 -10.98 -13.42
C PHE A 38 -7.88 -9.47 -13.67
N PRO A 39 -8.34 -8.95 -14.82
CA PRO A 39 -8.07 -7.57 -15.26
C PRO A 39 -8.45 -6.48 -14.26
N PHE A 40 -9.44 -6.73 -13.39
CA PHE A 40 -9.89 -5.77 -12.38
C PHE A 40 -8.78 -5.36 -11.41
N TYR A 41 -7.77 -6.21 -11.17
CA TYR A 41 -6.66 -5.90 -10.26
C TYR A 41 -5.73 -4.80 -10.77
N ARG A 42 -5.78 -4.46 -12.07
CA ARG A 42 -4.97 -3.37 -12.64
C ARG A 42 -5.19 -2.03 -11.93
N ARG A 43 -6.40 -1.80 -11.39
CA ARG A 43 -6.73 -0.59 -10.62
C ARG A 43 -5.83 -0.38 -9.39
N PHE A 44 -5.39 -1.47 -8.75
CA PHE A 44 -4.55 -1.38 -7.56
C PHE A 44 -3.15 -0.85 -7.89
N ILE A 45 -2.62 -1.14 -9.08
CA ILE A 45 -1.32 -0.59 -9.52
C ILE A 45 -1.37 0.93 -9.49
N ASN A 46 -2.38 1.53 -10.14
CA ASN A 46 -2.53 2.99 -10.19
C ASN A 46 -2.78 3.62 -8.81
N ARG A 47 -3.56 2.94 -7.95
CA ARG A 47 -3.81 3.42 -6.58
C ARG A 47 -2.55 3.41 -5.74
N PHE A 48 -1.79 2.31 -5.75
CA PHE A 48 -0.51 2.22 -5.03
C PHE A 48 0.51 3.23 -5.55
N GLU A 49 0.60 3.42 -6.88
CA GLU A 49 1.47 4.42 -7.49
C GLU A 49 1.14 5.83 -7.00
N ASN A 50 -0.13 6.19 -6.98
CA ASN A 50 -0.56 7.50 -6.50
C ASN A 50 -0.24 7.68 -5.00
N ALA A 51 -0.57 6.69 -4.16
CA ALA A 51 -0.27 6.76 -2.73
C ALA A 51 1.25 6.83 -2.46
N TYR A 52 2.05 6.05 -3.18
CA TYR A 52 3.51 6.08 -3.05
C TYR A 52 4.09 7.44 -3.50
N LYS A 53 3.59 8.01 -4.61
CA LYS A 53 3.99 9.34 -5.08
C LYS A 53 3.69 10.45 -4.06
N ARG A 54 2.58 10.34 -3.33
CA ARG A 54 2.22 11.27 -2.25
C ARG A 54 3.15 11.11 -1.04
N LEU A 55 3.51 9.87 -0.70
CA LEU A 55 4.47 9.60 0.37
C LEU A 55 5.85 10.18 0.08
N ILE A 56 6.40 9.97 -1.13
CA ILE A 56 7.70 10.53 -1.50
C ILE A 56 7.68 12.08 -1.58
N SER A 57 6.50 12.70 -1.74
CA SER A 57 6.34 14.16 -1.67
C SER A 57 6.13 14.70 -0.24
N GLY A 58 6.24 13.84 0.78
CA GLY A 58 6.13 14.22 2.19
C GLY A 58 4.70 14.24 2.74
N GLU A 59 3.70 13.74 2.01
CA GLU A 59 2.32 13.64 2.49
C GLU A 59 2.14 12.35 3.32
N PHE A 60 2.71 12.30 4.52
CA PHE A 60 2.78 11.08 5.36
C PHE A 60 1.42 10.50 5.77
N ASP A 61 0.36 11.31 5.76
CA ASP A 61 -1.01 10.82 5.98
C ASP A 61 -1.43 9.74 4.94
N TYR A 62 -0.80 9.72 3.76
CA TYR A 62 -1.00 8.65 2.78
C TYR A 62 -0.38 7.30 3.18
N MET A 63 0.27 7.19 4.34
CA MET A 63 0.76 5.91 4.85
C MET A 63 -0.43 5.06 5.32
N ASP A 64 -1.28 5.61 6.18
CA ASP A 64 -2.39 4.91 6.84
C ASP A 64 -3.68 5.73 7.03
N ARG A 65 -3.59 7.05 7.26
CA ARG A 65 -4.75 7.90 7.62
C ARG A 65 -5.64 8.32 6.45
N ALA A 66 -5.07 8.58 5.28
CA ALA A 66 -5.83 8.98 4.11
C ALA A 66 -6.77 7.86 3.65
N ARG A 67 -7.90 8.22 3.02
CA ARG A 67 -8.85 7.22 2.49
C ARG A 67 -8.17 6.26 1.49
N ASP A 68 -7.43 6.82 0.54
CA ASP A 68 -6.60 6.07 -0.41
C ASP A 68 -5.13 6.00 0.06
N SER A 69 -4.93 5.75 1.36
CA SER A 69 -3.60 5.48 1.91
C SER A 69 -3.04 4.16 1.41
N TYR A 70 -1.71 4.05 1.42
CA TYR A 70 -0.99 2.85 1.02
C TYR A 70 -1.46 1.63 1.81
N HIS A 71 -1.61 1.76 3.13
CA HIS A 71 -2.14 0.70 3.99
C HIS A 71 -3.56 0.28 3.60
N ASN A 72 -4.48 1.24 3.38
CA ASN A 72 -5.87 0.88 3.04
C ASN A 72 -5.97 0.18 1.68
N ILE A 73 -5.18 0.63 0.70
CA ILE A 73 -5.11 -0.02 -0.62
C ILE A 73 -4.57 -1.46 -0.48
N TRP A 74 -3.55 -1.68 0.35
CA TRP A 74 -3.06 -3.02 0.68
C TRP A 74 -4.11 -3.88 1.38
N PHE A 75 -4.82 -3.34 2.35
CA PHE A 75 -5.87 -4.05 3.06
C PHE A 75 -6.97 -4.50 2.10
N GLU A 76 -7.48 -3.60 1.26
CA GLU A 76 -8.48 -3.94 0.25
C GLU A 76 -7.99 -4.99 -0.76
N LEU A 77 -6.76 -4.87 -1.24
CA LEU A 77 -6.14 -5.85 -2.13
C LEU A 77 -6.09 -7.22 -1.44
N HIS A 78 -5.54 -7.27 -0.22
CA HIS A 78 -5.38 -8.49 0.56
C HIS A 78 -6.72 -9.18 0.83
N GLU A 79 -7.73 -8.45 1.29
CA GLU A 79 -9.08 -8.98 1.53
C GLU A 79 -9.71 -9.54 0.25
N SER A 80 -9.50 -8.87 -0.89
CA SER A 80 -10.03 -9.38 -2.15
C SER A 80 -9.34 -10.68 -2.60
N LEU A 81 -8.04 -10.83 -2.36
CA LEU A 81 -7.28 -12.04 -2.69
C LEU A 81 -7.68 -13.23 -1.81
N LEU A 82 -7.89 -12.99 -0.51
CA LEU A 82 -8.42 -13.99 0.41
C LEU A 82 -9.78 -14.51 -0.07
N LYS A 83 -10.72 -13.60 -0.36
CA LYS A 83 -12.05 -13.95 -0.88
C LYS A 83 -11.97 -14.74 -2.19
N LEU A 84 -11.12 -14.33 -3.12
CA LEU A 84 -10.94 -14.99 -4.40
C LEU A 84 -10.36 -16.41 -4.26
N SER A 85 -9.47 -16.61 -3.30
CA SER A 85 -8.83 -17.92 -3.03
C SER A 85 -9.66 -18.83 -2.12
N GLY A 86 -10.80 -18.36 -1.61
CA GLY A 86 -11.61 -19.09 -0.63
C GLY A 86 -10.94 -19.20 0.75
N MET A 87 -9.88 -18.43 1.00
CA MET A 87 -9.16 -18.39 2.26
C MET A 87 -9.77 -17.34 3.19
N SER A 88 -9.67 -17.58 4.50
CA SER A 88 -9.95 -16.58 5.54
C SER A 88 -8.65 -16.08 6.15
N ARG A 89 -8.70 -14.89 6.75
CA ARG A 89 -7.59 -14.40 7.58
C ARG A 89 -7.45 -15.32 8.79
N ILE A 90 -6.22 -15.74 9.09
CA ILE A 90 -5.89 -16.42 10.34
C ILE A 90 -5.65 -15.31 11.35
N GLU A 91 -6.43 -15.32 12.44
CA GLU A 91 -6.29 -14.37 13.57
C GLU A 91 -5.13 -14.76 14.48
#